data_AF-A0A252CEI9-F1
#
_entry.id   AF-A0A252CEI9-F1
#
_cell.length_a   1.000
_cell.length_b   1.000
_cell.length_c   1.000
_cell.angle_alpha   90.00
_cell.angle_beta   90.00
_cell.angle_gamma   90.00
#
_symmetry.space_group_name_H-M   'P 1'
#
loop_
_entity.id
_entity.type
_entity.pdbx_description
1 polymer ?
#
loop_
_entity_poly.entity_id
_entity_poly.type
_entity_poly.pdbx_seq_one_letter_code
_entity_poly.pdbx_strand_id
1 'polypeptide(L)'
;MKKTILLSIALIGVFVLSGCKDVKKENTETKNVPVSSTNKSTVKTTETQSSSALESIPTSTPTSEEKETEQTSSSLFEGYSAEQIEYARVTEAIIHYYKGDYQPVSIDVTKNGQNHQIFPFEGSVVLPQETVTLSFSKDNTMAGTTIITYSSNHDGSINFYKDPNHYQDERYPKNPSWVKEESQKLLDSMQTIEIPISFDYEAAQIISKIQVK
;
A
#
# COMPACT_ATOMS: atom_id res chain seq x y z
N MET A 1 -65.80 -32.86 -13.30
CA MET A 1 -65.99 -31.88 -14.38
C MET A 1 -66.46 -30.55 -13.79
N LYS A 2 -65.92 -29.45 -14.33
CA LYS A 2 -66.24 -28.02 -14.11
C LYS A 2 -65.89 -27.44 -12.73
N LYS A 3 -64.69 -26.84 -12.64
CA LYS A 3 -64.38 -25.78 -11.67
C LYS A 3 -64.14 -24.49 -12.45
N THR A 4 -64.88 -23.45 -12.07
CA THR A 4 -64.94 -22.14 -12.70
C THR A 4 -63.77 -21.26 -12.32
N ILE A 5 -63.31 -20.50 -13.31
CA ILE A 5 -62.29 -19.44 -13.30
C ILE A 5 -62.81 -18.23 -12.53
N LEU A 6 -61.93 -17.51 -11.82
CA LEU A 6 -62.02 -16.05 -11.65
C LEU A 6 -60.61 -15.44 -11.59
N LEU A 7 -60.38 -14.51 -12.50
CA LEU A 7 -59.18 -13.68 -12.72
C LEU A 7 -58.85 -12.79 -11.52
N SER A 8 -57.57 -12.51 -11.29
CA SER A 8 -57.12 -11.31 -10.58
C SER A 8 -56.05 -10.59 -11.39
N ILE A 9 -56.28 -9.29 -11.53
CA ILE A 9 -55.74 -8.36 -12.51
C ILE A 9 -54.36 -7.86 -12.07
N ALA A 10 -53.41 -7.87 -13.01
CA ALA A 10 -52.11 -7.22 -12.90
C ALA A 10 -52.26 -5.70 -12.93
N LEU A 11 -51.63 -4.99 -11.99
CA LEU A 11 -51.49 -3.53 -12.05
C LEU A 11 -50.07 -3.20 -12.50
N ILE A 12 -49.95 -2.74 -13.75
CA ILE A 12 -48.73 -2.21 -14.37
C ILE A 12 -48.69 -0.71 -14.06
N GLY A 13 -47.68 -0.27 -13.30
CA GLY A 13 -47.38 1.15 -13.09
C GLY A 13 -46.29 1.62 -14.05
N VAL A 14 -46.69 2.38 -15.08
CA VAL A 14 -45.80 3.08 -16.02
C VAL A 14 -45.47 4.46 -15.44
N PHE A 15 -44.20 4.75 -15.17
CA PHE A 15 -43.72 6.12 -15.00
C PHE A 15 -43.09 6.60 -16.31
N VAL A 16 -43.73 7.58 -16.93
CA VAL A 16 -43.21 8.35 -18.07
C VAL A 16 -42.56 9.61 -17.50
N LEU A 17 -41.28 9.85 -17.80
CA LEU A 17 -40.70 11.19 -17.73
C LEU A 17 -40.13 11.56 -19.10
N SER A 18 -40.66 12.69 -19.56
CA SER A 18 -40.49 13.30 -20.87
C SER A 18 -39.11 13.94 -21.02
N GLY A 19 -38.57 13.88 -22.24
CA GLY A 19 -37.33 14.55 -22.63
C GLY A 19 -37.52 16.02 -23.01
N CYS A 20 -36.42 16.78 -22.92
CA CYS A 20 -36.19 18.00 -23.67
C CYS A 20 -34.91 17.83 -24.50
N LYS A 21 -34.98 18.28 -25.75
CA LYS A 21 -33.96 18.17 -26.80
C LYS A 21 -32.93 19.32 -26.75
N ASP A 22 -31.70 18.94 -27.10
CA ASP A 22 -30.64 19.60 -27.87
C ASP A 22 -30.45 21.13 -27.84
N VAL A 23 -29.24 21.56 -27.46
CA VAL A 23 -28.48 22.59 -28.19
C VAL A 23 -27.02 22.15 -28.36
N LYS A 24 -26.66 22.03 -29.64
CA LYS A 24 -25.33 21.80 -30.21
C LYS A 24 -24.50 23.10 -30.14
N LYS A 25 -23.25 23.05 -29.67
CA LYS A 25 -22.17 23.95 -30.14
C LYS A 25 -20.83 23.22 -30.20
N GLU A 26 -20.33 23.21 -31.43
CA GLU A 26 -19.01 22.83 -31.93
C GLU A 26 -18.06 24.06 -31.84
N ASN A 27 -16.78 23.83 -32.17
CA ASN A 27 -15.63 24.76 -32.37
C ASN A 27 -14.74 25.04 -31.15
N THR A 28 -13.40 25.02 -31.20
CA THR A 28 -12.38 24.75 -32.25
C THR A 28 -11.04 24.44 -31.55
N GLU A 29 -10.17 23.69 -32.23
CA GLU A 29 -8.72 23.56 -32.03
C GLU A 29 -8.00 24.75 -31.39
N THR A 30 -7.00 24.46 -30.55
CA THR A 30 -5.76 25.24 -30.60
C THR A 30 -4.54 24.34 -30.44
N LYS A 31 -3.90 24.14 -31.58
CA LYS A 31 -2.56 23.59 -31.80
C LYS A 31 -1.52 24.48 -31.12
N ASN A 32 -0.69 23.93 -30.24
CA ASN A 32 0.59 24.54 -29.85
C ASN A 32 1.71 23.54 -30.16
N VAL A 33 2.47 23.86 -31.21
CA VAL A 33 3.74 23.24 -31.63
C VAL A 33 4.87 24.11 -31.04
N PRO A 34 6.06 23.53 -30.75
CA PRO A 34 6.99 24.04 -29.75
C PRO A 34 7.91 25.12 -30.30
N VAL A 35 8.41 25.99 -29.42
CA VAL A 35 9.49 26.93 -29.73
C VAL A 35 10.74 26.51 -28.96
N SER A 36 11.67 25.95 -29.70
CA SER A 36 13.09 25.89 -29.38
C SER A 36 13.74 27.19 -29.83
N SER A 37 14.51 27.84 -28.96
CA SER A 37 15.58 28.75 -29.40
C SER A 37 16.66 28.90 -28.33
N THR A 38 17.74 28.16 -28.55
CA THR A 38 19.12 28.47 -28.17
C THR A 38 19.53 29.86 -28.65
N ASN A 39 20.29 30.59 -27.82
CA ASN A 39 21.42 31.47 -28.13
C ASN A 39 21.91 32.03 -26.79
N LYS A 40 23.06 31.63 -26.21
CA LYS A 40 24.46 31.81 -26.62
C LYS A 40 24.78 33.20 -27.17
N SER A 41 25.32 34.06 -26.31
CA SER A 41 26.59 34.76 -26.56
C SER A 41 27.11 35.38 -25.25
N THR A 42 28.28 35.01 -24.73
CA THR A 42 29.64 35.47 -25.12
C THR A 42 30.05 36.64 -24.21
N VAL A 43 31.00 36.40 -23.28
CA VAL A 43 32.37 36.99 -23.25
C VAL A 43 32.43 38.21 -22.32
N LYS A 44 33.44 38.44 -21.47
CA LYS A 44 34.82 37.93 -21.34
C LYS A 44 35.38 38.41 -19.99
N THR A 45 36.37 37.68 -19.46
CA THR A 45 37.62 38.11 -18.76
C THR A 45 37.50 39.13 -17.61
N THR A 46 38.19 39.02 -16.47
CA THR A 46 39.65 38.83 -16.31
C THR A 46 39.96 38.64 -14.83
N GLU A 47 40.86 37.68 -14.53
CA GLU A 47 41.96 37.66 -13.54
C GLU A 47 41.78 38.21 -12.11
N THR A 48 42.52 37.84 -11.06
CA THR A 48 43.44 36.76 -10.65
C THR A 48 43.97 37.26 -9.29
N GLN A 49 44.02 36.38 -8.26
CA GLN A 49 44.81 36.49 -7.01
C GLN A 49 44.50 37.70 -6.08
N SER A 50 44.63 37.67 -4.76
CA SER A 50 45.44 36.87 -3.85
C SER A 50 44.91 37.03 -2.40
N SER A 51 45.14 36.00 -1.58
CA SER A 51 45.48 36.03 -0.14
C SER A 51 44.74 36.97 0.83
N SER A 52 44.16 36.41 1.89
CA SER A 52 44.67 36.54 3.28
C SER A 52 43.81 35.72 4.27
N ALA A 53 44.48 35.02 5.18
CA ALA A 53 43.90 34.35 6.34
C ALA A 53 43.52 35.36 7.44
N LEU A 54 42.52 35.02 8.27
CA LEU A 54 42.61 34.89 9.74
C LEU A 54 41.21 34.83 10.42
N GLU A 55 41.08 33.83 11.31
CA GLU A 55 40.43 33.83 12.63
C GLU A 55 38.90 34.05 12.82
N SER A 56 38.23 32.90 13.04
CA SER A 56 37.44 32.50 14.22
C SER A 56 36.52 33.50 14.94
N ILE A 57 35.21 33.19 14.88
CA ILE A 57 34.19 33.59 15.86
C ILE A 57 33.51 32.31 16.37
N PRO A 58 33.49 32.01 17.68
CA PRO A 58 32.72 30.89 18.21
C PRO A 58 31.25 31.32 18.38
N THR A 59 30.35 30.74 17.60
CA THR A 59 28.91 30.83 17.83
C THR A 59 28.50 29.68 18.74
N SER A 60 28.31 29.99 20.03
CA SER A 60 27.71 29.07 21.00
C SER A 60 26.20 29.05 20.78
N THR A 61 25.68 27.98 20.19
CA THR A 61 24.24 27.66 20.20
C THR A 61 24.00 26.62 21.29
N PRO A 62 23.02 26.79 22.19
CA PRO A 62 22.73 25.80 23.22
C PRO A 62 22.01 24.61 22.57
N THR A 63 22.70 23.48 22.49
CA THR A 63 22.11 22.18 22.21
C THR A 63 21.13 21.87 23.34
N SER A 64 19.84 21.82 23.02
CA SER A 64 18.86 21.17 23.88
C SER A 64 19.09 19.67 23.73
N GLU A 65 19.71 19.07 24.74
CA GLU A 65 19.76 17.62 24.88
C GLU A 65 18.33 17.13 25.17
N GLU A 66 17.62 16.72 24.12
CA GLU A 66 16.52 15.77 24.27
C GLU A 66 17.14 14.48 24.79
N LYS A 67 16.82 14.21 26.06
CA LYS A 67 17.22 13.00 26.75
C LYS A 67 16.39 11.85 26.19
N GLU A 68 16.86 11.28 25.09
CA GLU A 68 16.38 10.00 24.57
C GLU A 68 16.71 8.95 25.63
N THR A 69 15.72 8.62 26.47
CA THR A 69 15.80 7.43 27.30
C THR A 69 15.87 6.24 26.36
N GLU A 70 17.04 5.61 26.27
CA GLU A 70 17.23 4.26 25.73
C GLU A 70 16.35 3.29 26.54
N GLN A 71 15.05 3.26 26.24
CA GLN A 71 14.21 2.14 26.59
C GLN A 71 14.71 0.98 25.74
N THR A 72 15.37 0.03 26.38
CA THR A 72 15.87 -1.16 25.71
C THR A 72 14.68 -1.85 25.05
N SER A 73 14.74 -2.01 23.73
CA SER A 73 13.65 -2.59 22.92
C SER A 73 13.15 -3.93 23.44
N SER A 74 14.00 -4.67 24.16
CA SER A 74 13.64 -5.92 24.84
C SER A 74 12.51 -5.76 25.87
N SER A 75 12.45 -4.63 26.58
CA SER A 75 11.41 -4.37 27.59
C SER A 75 10.05 -4.02 26.97
N LEU A 76 10.03 -3.43 25.76
CA LEU A 76 8.80 -3.01 25.10
C LEU A 76 7.91 -4.19 24.71
N PHE A 77 8.51 -5.34 24.45
CA PHE A 77 7.82 -6.53 23.96
C PHE A 77 7.76 -7.66 24.98
N GLU A 78 7.97 -7.37 26.26
CA GLU A 78 7.93 -8.37 27.31
C GLU A 78 6.56 -9.11 27.32
N GLY A 79 6.62 -10.44 27.29
CA GLY A 79 5.41 -11.29 27.25
C GLY A 79 4.86 -11.60 25.85
N TYR A 80 5.39 -10.98 24.78
CA TYR A 80 5.02 -11.31 23.41
C TYR A 80 5.99 -12.31 22.78
N SER A 81 5.47 -13.15 21.89
CA SER A 81 6.28 -14.09 21.11
C SER A 81 7.09 -13.37 20.03
N ALA A 82 8.19 -13.98 19.57
CA ALA A 82 8.99 -13.45 18.46
C ALA A 82 8.16 -13.22 17.20
N GLU A 83 7.20 -14.11 16.91
CA GLU A 83 6.29 -13.97 15.77
C GLU A 83 5.37 -12.75 15.92
N GLN A 84 4.75 -12.54 17.09
CA GLN A 84 3.93 -11.36 17.33
C GLN A 84 4.73 -10.06 17.18
N ILE A 85 5.98 -10.06 17.65
CA ILE A 85 6.89 -8.92 17.51
C ILE A 85 7.20 -8.67 16.03
N GLU A 86 7.51 -9.73 15.26
CA GLU A 86 7.72 -9.63 13.82
C GLU A 86 6.48 -9.04 13.13
N TYR A 87 5.29 -9.57 13.40
CA TYR A 87 4.04 -9.12 12.78
C TYR A 87 3.72 -7.65 13.09
N ALA A 88 3.96 -7.21 14.32
CA ALA A 88 3.81 -5.81 14.70
C ALA A 88 4.79 -4.92 13.94
N ARG A 89 6.08 -5.28 13.92
CA ARG A 89 7.11 -4.51 13.23
C ARG A 89 6.90 -4.45 11.73
N VAL A 90 6.52 -5.57 11.11
CA VAL A 90 6.18 -5.61 9.68
C VAL A 90 4.99 -4.71 9.39
N THR A 91 3.96 -4.72 10.25
CA THR A 91 2.79 -3.86 10.07
C THR A 91 3.19 -2.38 10.05
N GLU A 92 3.97 -1.91 11.02
CA GLU A 92 4.46 -0.52 11.03
C GLU A 92 5.37 -0.21 9.83
N ALA A 93 6.30 -1.12 9.50
CA ALA A 93 7.16 -0.96 8.34
C ALA A 93 6.35 -0.76 7.04
N ILE A 94 5.28 -1.53 6.84
CA ILE A 94 4.39 -1.40 5.68
C ILE A 94 3.57 -0.11 5.72
N ILE A 95 3.05 0.29 6.88
CA ILE A 95 2.32 1.56 7.03
C ILE A 95 3.23 2.73 6.62
N HIS A 96 4.45 2.77 7.15
CA HIS A 96 5.42 3.81 6.81
C HIS A 96 5.89 3.73 5.36
N TYR A 97 6.10 2.54 4.80
CA TYR A 97 6.45 2.34 3.38
C TYR A 97 5.42 3.00 2.45
N TYR A 98 4.12 2.86 2.76
CA TYR A 98 3.04 3.50 2.02
C TYR A 98 2.72 4.94 2.47
N LYS A 99 3.57 5.53 3.33
CA LYS A 99 3.41 6.89 3.86
C LYS A 99 2.09 7.07 4.61
N GLY A 100 1.61 6.01 5.26
CA GLY A 100 0.48 6.06 6.15
C GLY A 100 0.84 6.77 7.45
N ASP A 101 -0.12 7.51 7.99
CA ASP A 101 -0.05 8.16 9.30
C ASP A 101 -1.30 7.76 10.10
N TYR A 102 -1.29 6.51 10.56
CA TYR A 102 -2.35 5.92 11.39
C TYR A 102 -1.84 4.70 12.12
N GLN A 103 -2.53 4.35 13.20
CA GLN A 103 -2.33 3.09 13.91
C GLN A 103 -3.53 2.18 13.59
N PRO A 104 -3.30 0.92 13.17
CA PRO A 104 -4.39 0.02 12.83
C PRO A 104 -5.26 -0.29 14.05
N VAL A 105 -6.57 -0.42 13.83
CA VAL A 105 -7.55 -0.81 14.87
C VAL A 105 -7.71 -2.33 14.97
N SER A 106 -7.30 -3.07 13.93
CA SER A 106 -7.33 -4.52 13.87
C SER A 106 -6.18 -5.03 13.01
N ILE A 107 -5.61 -6.19 13.38
CA ILE A 107 -4.56 -6.88 12.64
C ILE A 107 -4.86 -8.38 12.70
N ASP A 108 -5.14 -8.97 11.54
CA ASP A 108 -5.31 -10.41 11.36
C ASP A 108 -4.07 -10.99 10.66
N VAL A 109 -3.63 -12.15 11.14
CA VAL A 109 -2.46 -12.86 10.62
C VAL A 109 -2.86 -14.27 10.18
N THR A 110 -2.48 -14.64 8.96
CA THR A 110 -2.62 -16.00 8.45
C THR A 110 -1.25 -16.54 8.04
N LYS A 111 -0.86 -17.69 8.59
CA LYS A 111 0.35 -18.42 8.18
C LYS A 111 0.00 -19.36 7.03
N ASN A 112 0.63 -19.18 5.88
CA ASN A 112 0.22 -19.87 4.65
C ASN A 112 0.99 -21.17 4.36
N GLY A 113 2.08 -21.44 5.08
CA GLY A 113 2.98 -22.54 4.78
C GLY A 113 3.66 -22.41 3.41
N GLN A 114 4.30 -23.48 2.96
CA GLN A 114 4.97 -23.54 1.65
C GLN A 114 3.97 -23.71 0.50
N ASN A 115 4.37 -23.29 -0.71
CA ASN A 115 3.57 -23.39 -1.93
C ASN A 115 2.23 -22.63 -1.86
N HIS A 116 2.20 -21.52 -1.13
CA HIS A 116 1.04 -20.66 -1.05
C HIS A 116 0.70 -20.08 -2.44
N GLN A 117 -0.54 -20.22 -2.87
CA GLN A 117 -1.01 -19.61 -4.12
C GLN A 117 -1.20 -18.10 -3.93
N ILE A 118 -0.72 -17.31 -4.89
CA ILE A 118 -0.83 -15.84 -4.83
C ILE A 118 -2.29 -15.39 -4.90
N PHE A 119 -3.10 -16.04 -5.73
CA PHE A 119 -4.53 -15.83 -5.80
C PHE A 119 -5.28 -17.09 -5.39
N PRO A 120 -6.45 -16.97 -4.74
CA PRO A 120 -7.27 -18.10 -4.33
C PRO A 120 -8.07 -18.70 -5.51
N PHE A 121 -7.46 -18.81 -6.69
CA PHE A 121 -8.10 -19.31 -7.91
C PHE A 121 -7.18 -20.29 -8.63
N GLU A 122 -7.79 -21.25 -9.32
CA GLU A 122 -7.07 -22.25 -10.11
C GLU A 122 -6.12 -21.61 -11.13
N GLY A 123 -4.93 -22.18 -11.29
CA GLY A 123 -3.90 -21.71 -12.21
C GLY A 123 -2.99 -20.63 -11.64
N SER A 124 -3.27 -20.12 -10.45
CA SER A 124 -2.40 -19.14 -9.79
C SER A 124 -1.00 -19.68 -9.56
N VAL A 125 0.01 -18.81 -9.72
CA VAL A 125 1.38 -19.14 -9.37
C VAL A 125 1.53 -19.32 -7.85
N VAL A 126 2.50 -20.13 -7.46
CA VAL A 126 2.77 -20.45 -6.05
C VAL A 126 4.08 -19.84 -5.59
N LEU A 127 4.11 -19.43 -4.33
CA LEU A 127 5.34 -19.07 -3.61
C LEU A 127 5.89 -20.31 -2.92
N PRO A 128 7.10 -20.78 -3.29
CA PRO A 128 7.63 -22.03 -2.74
C PRO A 128 8.03 -21.91 -1.27
N GLN A 129 8.39 -20.71 -0.81
CA GLN A 129 8.74 -20.43 0.57
C GLN A 129 7.51 -20.23 1.46
N GLU A 130 7.71 -20.33 2.77
CA GLU A 130 6.68 -20.01 3.75
C GLU A 130 6.36 -18.51 3.71
N THR A 131 5.08 -18.18 3.77
CA THR A 131 4.61 -16.79 3.79
C THR A 131 3.61 -16.55 4.91
N VAL A 132 3.44 -15.28 5.23
CA VAL A 132 2.44 -14.76 6.16
C VAL A 132 1.63 -13.69 5.44
N THR A 133 0.31 -13.78 5.53
CA THR A 133 -0.60 -12.73 5.10
C THR A 133 -1.02 -11.90 6.31
N LEU A 134 -0.76 -10.61 6.25
CA LEU A 134 -1.24 -9.62 7.22
C LEU A 134 -2.41 -8.85 6.61
N SER A 135 -3.51 -8.75 7.35
CA SER A 135 -4.63 -7.88 7.03
C SER A 135 -4.84 -6.92 8.19
N PHE A 136 -4.54 -5.65 7.99
CA PHE A 136 -4.67 -4.62 9.03
C PHE A 136 -5.50 -3.44 8.54
N SER A 137 -6.34 -2.91 9.43
CA SER A 137 -7.33 -1.90 9.06
C SER A 137 -7.20 -0.64 9.89
N LYS A 138 -7.35 0.52 9.23
CA LYS A 138 -7.44 1.82 9.90
C LYS A 138 -8.79 2.02 10.60
N ASP A 139 -9.87 1.52 10.02
CA ASP A 139 -11.24 1.85 10.41
C ASP A 139 -12.24 0.68 10.27
N ASN A 140 -11.75 -0.55 10.06
CA ASN A 140 -12.53 -1.75 9.76
C ASN A 140 -13.37 -1.68 8.47
N THR A 141 -13.09 -0.73 7.56
CA THR A 141 -13.68 -0.71 6.23
C THR A 141 -12.79 -1.44 5.22
N MET A 142 -13.38 -1.94 4.14
CA MET A 142 -12.61 -2.58 3.06
C MET A 142 -11.63 -1.60 2.39
N ALA A 143 -11.98 -0.32 2.30
CA ALA A 143 -11.12 0.72 1.73
C ALA A 143 -9.98 1.12 2.69
N GLY A 144 -10.22 1.07 3.99
CA GLY A 144 -9.23 1.33 5.03
C GLY A 144 -8.40 0.10 5.43
N THR A 145 -8.58 -1.05 4.76
CA THR A 145 -7.83 -2.27 5.03
C THR A 145 -6.69 -2.44 4.04
N THR A 146 -5.51 -2.75 4.55
CA THR A 146 -4.35 -3.15 3.75
C THR A 146 -4.11 -4.63 3.98
N ILE A 147 -3.99 -5.38 2.89
CA ILE A 147 -3.63 -6.78 2.90
C ILE A 147 -2.30 -6.93 2.17
N ILE A 148 -1.33 -7.54 2.82
CA ILE A 148 -0.04 -7.87 2.22
C ILE A 148 0.31 -9.31 2.55
N THR A 149 1.03 -9.94 1.64
CA THR A 149 1.64 -11.25 1.86
C THR A 149 3.13 -11.09 1.77
N TYR A 150 3.83 -11.56 2.80
CA TYR A 150 5.28 -11.43 2.90
C TYR A 150 5.96 -12.74 3.27
N SER A 151 7.26 -12.77 3.00
CA SER A 151 8.20 -13.79 3.44
C SER A 151 9.36 -13.12 4.16
N SER A 152 9.78 -13.71 5.28
CA SER A 152 10.95 -13.24 6.03
C SER A 152 12.23 -13.69 5.33
N ASN A 153 13.20 -12.77 5.20
CA ASN A 153 14.55 -13.11 4.74
C ASN A 153 15.44 -13.56 5.90
N HIS A 154 14.95 -13.51 7.14
CA HIS A 154 15.67 -13.84 8.39
C HIS A 154 16.95 -13.00 8.63
N ASP A 155 17.06 -11.85 7.96
CA ASP A 155 18.18 -10.91 8.09
C ASP A 155 17.74 -9.51 8.54
N GLY A 156 16.47 -9.37 8.95
CA GLY A 156 15.85 -8.08 9.28
C GLY A 156 15.06 -7.47 8.12
N SER A 157 15.04 -8.10 6.94
CA SER A 157 14.24 -7.68 5.80
C SER A 157 13.13 -8.67 5.45
N ILE A 158 12.19 -8.23 4.63
CA ILE A 158 11.11 -9.05 4.05
C ILE A 158 11.01 -8.83 2.55
N ASN A 159 10.51 -9.85 1.85
CA ASN A 159 9.93 -9.65 0.52
C ASN A 159 8.41 -9.70 0.65
N PHE A 160 7.71 -8.73 0.07
CA PHE A 160 6.25 -8.66 0.15
C PHE A 160 5.61 -8.14 -1.14
N TYR A 161 4.34 -8.45 -1.31
CA TYR A 161 3.46 -7.80 -2.28
C TYR A 161 2.15 -7.41 -1.61
N LYS A 162 1.45 -6.45 -2.20
CA LYS A 162 0.13 -6.03 -1.73
C LYS A 162 -0.96 -6.87 -2.38
N ASP A 163 -1.74 -7.56 -1.58
CA ASP A 163 -2.86 -8.35 -2.04
C ASP A 163 -4.02 -7.46 -2.54
N PRO A 164 -4.75 -7.88 -3.57
CA PRO A 164 -6.02 -7.26 -3.93
C PRO A 164 -7.03 -7.42 -2.79
N ASN A 165 -7.63 -6.30 -2.34
CA ASN A 165 -8.72 -6.35 -1.36
C ASN A 165 -9.99 -7.02 -1.93
N HIS A 166 -10.13 -7.08 -3.26
CA HIS A 166 -11.27 -7.72 -3.93
C HIS A 166 -10.91 -8.17 -5.36
N TYR A 167 -11.49 -9.28 -5.79
CA TYR A 167 -11.39 -9.83 -7.14
C TYR A 167 -12.69 -9.60 -7.91
N GLN A 168 -12.76 -8.58 -8.76
CA GLN A 168 -14.00 -8.18 -9.46
C GLN A 168 -14.16 -8.80 -10.86
N ASP A 169 -13.08 -9.28 -11.46
CA ASP A 169 -13.10 -9.77 -12.84
C ASP A 169 -13.68 -11.18 -12.91
N GLU A 170 -14.68 -11.40 -13.76
CA GLU A 170 -15.31 -12.71 -13.89
C GLU A 170 -14.40 -13.82 -14.45
N ARG A 171 -13.23 -13.45 -14.98
CA ARG A 171 -12.23 -14.40 -15.48
C ARG A 171 -11.50 -15.15 -14.37
N TYR A 172 -11.44 -14.62 -13.15
CA TYR A 172 -10.77 -15.28 -12.02
C TYR A 172 -11.23 -16.75 -11.83
N PRO A 173 -12.54 -17.06 -11.75
CA PRO A 173 -12.99 -18.45 -11.64
C PRO A 173 -13.10 -19.20 -12.99
N LYS A 174 -12.94 -18.53 -14.14
CA LYS A 174 -13.29 -19.10 -15.46
C LYS A 174 -12.08 -19.34 -16.37
N ASN A 175 -10.95 -18.70 -16.12
CA ASN A 175 -9.80 -18.72 -17.02
C ASN A 175 -8.47 -18.89 -16.25
N PRO A 176 -8.07 -20.14 -15.94
CA PRO A 176 -6.84 -20.43 -15.20
C PRO A 176 -5.56 -19.92 -15.88
N SER A 177 -5.52 -19.87 -17.21
CA SER A 177 -4.34 -19.34 -17.93
C SER A 177 -4.19 -17.83 -17.71
N TRP A 178 -5.30 -17.09 -17.74
CA TRP A 178 -5.29 -15.66 -17.41
C TRP A 178 -4.97 -15.41 -15.93
N VAL A 179 -5.50 -16.22 -15.00
CA VAL A 179 -5.14 -16.16 -13.57
C VAL A 179 -3.64 -16.37 -13.36
N LYS A 180 -3.03 -17.31 -14.08
CA LYS A 180 -1.59 -17.54 -14.03
C LYS A 180 -0.81 -16.30 -14.43
N GLU A 181 -1.18 -15.67 -15.56
CA GLU A 181 -0.53 -14.44 -16.03
C GLU A 181 -0.67 -13.30 -15.02
N GLU A 182 -1.88 -13.11 -14.47
CA GLU A 182 -2.15 -11.99 -13.56
C GLU A 182 -1.47 -12.19 -12.19
N SER A 183 -1.46 -13.42 -11.68
CA SER A 183 -0.74 -13.74 -10.44
C SER A 183 0.78 -13.65 -10.61
N GLN A 184 1.31 -14.00 -11.80
CA GLN A 184 2.73 -13.79 -12.10
C GLN A 184 3.09 -12.31 -12.08
N LYS A 185 2.25 -11.42 -12.63
CA LYS A 185 2.49 -9.96 -12.54
C LYS A 185 2.55 -9.47 -11.10
N LEU A 186 1.69 -10.00 -10.23
CA LEU A 186 1.73 -9.64 -8.81
C LEU A 186 3.01 -10.15 -8.15
N LEU A 187 3.44 -11.38 -8.45
CA LEU A 187 4.73 -11.91 -8.00
C LEU A 187 5.91 -11.04 -8.45
N ASP A 188 5.90 -10.65 -9.72
CA ASP A 188 6.96 -9.82 -10.31
C ASP A 188 6.99 -8.40 -9.71
N SER A 189 5.90 -7.96 -9.06
CA SER A 189 5.82 -6.68 -8.36
C SER A 189 6.34 -6.72 -6.92
N MET A 190 6.75 -7.90 -6.43
CA MET A 190 7.25 -8.08 -5.07
C MET A 190 8.39 -7.10 -4.77
N GLN A 191 8.33 -6.50 -3.58
CA GLN A 191 9.29 -5.53 -3.09
C GLN A 191 10.06 -6.11 -1.91
N THR A 192 11.33 -5.74 -1.78
CA THR A 192 12.14 -6.02 -0.59
C THR A 192 12.27 -4.76 0.24
N ILE A 193 11.98 -4.86 1.54
CA ILE A 193 12.19 -3.76 2.49
C ILE A 193 12.87 -4.27 3.76
N GLU A 194 13.68 -3.41 4.36
CA GLU A 194 14.17 -3.58 5.72
C GLU A 194 13.03 -3.34 6.72
N ILE A 195 13.04 -4.06 7.84
CA ILE A 195 12.18 -3.81 8.99
C ILE A 195 13.00 -2.98 10.00
N PRO A 196 12.83 -1.65 10.02
CA PRO A 196 13.60 -0.82 10.93
C PRO A 196 13.09 -0.97 12.37
N ILE A 197 14.02 -1.03 13.32
CA ILE A 197 13.71 -1.01 14.76
C ILE A 197 13.31 0.38 15.27
N SER A 198 13.43 1.42 14.44
CA SER A 198 13.02 2.78 14.79
C SER A 198 11.51 2.91 15.03
N PHE A 199 10.72 1.92 14.61
CA PHE A 199 9.27 1.87 14.83
C PHE A 199 8.89 0.91 15.97
N ASP A 200 9.83 0.51 16.83
CA ASP A 200 9.57 -0.44 17.91
C ASP A 200 8.54 0.09 18.92
N TYR A 201 8.51 1.40 19.16
CA TYR A 201 7.54 2.01 20.07
C TYR A 201 6.11 1.96 19.48
N GLU A 202 5.94 2.26 18.20
CA GLU A 202 4.69 2.13 17.46
C GLU A 202 4.25 0.67 17.39
N ALA A 203 5.17 -0.25 17.06
CA ALA A 203 4.89 -1.68 17.02
C ALA A 203 4.39 -2.20 18.38
N ALA A 204 4.99 -1.76 19.49
CA ALA A 204 4.56 -2.13 20.84
C ALA A 204 3.14 -1.62 21.17
N GLN A 205 2.64 -0.56 20.53
CA GLN A 205 1.28 -0.06 20.73
C GLN A 205 0.22 -0.90 20.01
N ILE A 206 0.57 -1.61 18.93
CA ILE A 206 -0.37 -2.41 18.14
C ILE A 206 -0.28 -3.92 18.37
N ILE A 207 0.79 -4.40 18.97
CA ILE A 207 1.05 -5.84 19.10
C ILE A 207 -0.08 -6.60 19.82
N SER A 208 -0.77 -5.95 20.77
CA SER A 208 -1.93 -6.52 21.46
C SER A 208 -3.17 -6.72 20.58
N LYS A 209 -3.22 -6.08 19.41
CA LYS A 209 -4.34 -6.16 18.44
C LYS A 209 -4.19 -7.32 17.46
N ILE A 210 -3.05 -8.00 17.48
CA ILE A 210 -2.72 -9.08 16.56
C ILE A 210 -3.52 -10.34 16.89
N GLN A 211 -4.24 -10.84 15.90
CA GLN A 211 -4.98 -12.09 15.96
C GLN A 211 -4.40 -13.07 14.93
N VAL A 212 -3.76 -14.14 15.44
CA VAL A 212 -3.27 -15.23 14.59
C VAL A 212 -4.39 -16.23 14.37
N LYS A 213 -4.69 -16.52 13.10
CA LYS A 213 -5.74 -17.46 12.67
C LYS A 213 -5.20 -18.85 12.40
#